data_AF-A0A5Q0GCI6-F1
#
_entry.id   AF-A0A5Q0GCI6-F1
#
_cell.length_a   1.000
_cell.length_b   1.000
_cell.length_c   1.000
_cell.angle_alpha   90.00
_cell.angle_beta   90.00
_cell.angle_gamma   90.00
#
_symmetry.space_group_name_H-M   'P 1'
#
loop_
_entity.id
_entity.type
_entity.pdbx_description
1 polymer ?
#
loop_
_entity_poly.entity_id
_entity_poly.type
_entity_poly.pdbx_seq_one_letter_code
_entity_poly.pdbx_strand_id
1 'polypeptide(L)' 'MTLNKHLIQGLPAFSTTVLDSSAFETMMTGAGYSKSGSAPAQGNRVKVWWIHSSYPRVESIYSPDQKLVITAYHVV' A
#
# COMPACT_ATOMS: atom_id res chain seq x y z
N MET A 1 -4.26 -4.75 9.97
CA MET A 1 -3.79 -3.70 10.88
C MET A 1 -2.33 -4.01 11.14
N THR A 2 -1.49 -3.76 10.15
CA THR A 2 -0.09 -4.21 10.13
C THR A 2 0.78 -3.31 9.25
N LEU A 3 0.33 -2.10 8.90
CA LEU A 3 1.07 -1.21 7.99
C LEU A 3 2.48 -0.87 8.52
N ASN A 4 2.60 -0.68 9.83
CA ASN A 4 3.87 -0.47 10.54
C ASN A 4 4.82 -1.69 10.59
N LYS A 5 4.42 -2.86 10.08
CA LYS A 5 5.26 -4.08 10.15
C LYS A 5 6.22 -4.21 8.98
N HIS A 6 6.01 -3.46 7.89
CA HIS A 6 6.75 -3.62 6.66
C HIS A 6 7.38 -2.30 6.25
N LEU A 7 8.62 -2.37 5.77
CA LEU A 7 9.30 -1.25 5.14
C LEU A 7 8.99 -1.27 3.64
N ILE A 8 8.70 -0.09 3.10
CA ILE A 8 8.55 0.12 1.66
C ILE A 8 9.72 0.98 1.21
N GLN A 9 10.49 0.48 0.25
CA GLN A 9 11.63 1.20 -0.30
C GLN A 9 11.19 2.53 -0.92
N GLY A 10 11.90 3.61 -0.62
CA GLY A 10 11.53 4.96 -1.03
C GLY A 10 10.56 5.69 -0.09
N LEU A 11 10.10 5.04 0.98
CA LEU A 11 9.24 5.64 1.99
C LEU A 11 9.84 5.53 3.40
N PRO A 12 9.54 6.50 4.30
CA PRO A 12 9.85 6.34 5.71
C PRO A 12 9.03 5.20 6.32
N ALA A 13 9.54 4.63 7.42
CA ALA A 13 8.80 3.61 8.16
C ALA A 13 7.47 4.17 8.68
N PHE A 14 6.38 3.41 8.48
CA PHE A 14 5.08 3.79 9.03
C PHE A 14 5.05 3.55 10.55
N SER A 15 4.66 4.57 11.31
CA SER A 15 4.42 4.43 12.75
C SER A 15 3.00 3.94 13.07
N THR A 16 2.08 3.99 12.11
CA THR A 16 0.66 3.65 12.29
C THR A 16 0.34 2.25 11.78
N THR A 17 -0.66 1.60 12.39
CA THR A 17 -1.10 0.24 12.00
C THR A 17 -2.04 0.23 10.80
N VAL A 18 -2.66 1.38 10.51
CA VAL A 18 -3.49 1.69 9.34
C VAL A 18 -3.30 3.17 8.97
N LEU A 19 -3.68 3.56 7.76
CA LEU A 19 -3.59 4.94 7.29
C LEU A 19 -4.74 5.27 6.35
N ASP A 20 -5.17 6.53 6.28
CA ASP A 20 -6.09 6.99 5.23
C ASP A 20 -5.53 6.70 3.84
N SER A 21 -6.40 6.23 2.95
CA SER A 21 -6.01 5.87 1.58
C SER A 21 -5.43 7.05 0.83
N SER A 22 -6.04 8.22 0.91
CA SER A 22 -5.52 9.44 0.26
C SER A 22 -4.09 9.75 0.71
N ALA A 23 -3.83 9.75 2.01
CA ALA A 23 -2.51 10.02 2.57
C ALA A 23 -1.48 8.96 2.16
N PHE A 24 -1.86 7.68 2.20
CA PHE A 24 -1.00 6.59 1.74
C PHE A 24 -0.64 6.74 0.26
N GLU A 25 -1.64 7.02 -0.58
CA GLU A 25 -1.47 7.14 -2.02
C GLU A 25 -0.61 8.33 -2.41
N THR A 26 -0.78 9.48 -1.74
CA THR A 26 0.11 10.65 -1.90
C THR A 26 1.56 10.31 -1.56
N MET A 27 1.79 9.52 -0.51
CA MET A 27 3.15 9.07 -0.18
C MET A 27 3.71 8.13 -1.25
N MET A 28 2.94 7.12 -1.67
CA MET A 28 3.37 6.18 -2.72
C MET A 28 3.74 6.90 -4.03
N THR A 29 2.88 7.81 -4.50
CA THR A 29 3.15 8.58 -5.72
C THR A 29 4.30 9.56 -5.55
N GLY A 30 4.42 10.20 -4.38
CA GLY A 30 5.56 11.05 -4.03
C GLY A 30 6.90 10.30 -4.01
N ALA A 31 6.88 9.00 -3.67
CA ALA A 31 8.04 8.10 -3.75
C ALA A 31 8.27 7.51 -5.14
N GLY A 32 7.49 7.91 -6.15
CA GLY A 32 7.63 7.48 -7.54
C GLY A 32 6.88 6.21 -7.91
N TYR A 33 6.11 5.60 -7.00
CA TYR A 33 5.30 4.43 -7.33
C TYR A 33 4.05 4.83 -8.13
N SER A 34 3.61 3.94 -9.01
CA SER A 34 2.35 4.08 -9.75
C SER A 34 1.45 2.86 -9.53
N LYS A 35 0.13 3.09 -9.52
CA LYS A 35 -0.84 2.00 -9.42
C LYS A 35 -0.80 1.17 -10.71
N SER A 36 -0.64 -0.14 -10.58
CA SER A 36 -0.67 -1.09 -11.70
C SER A 36 -1.99 -1.84 -11.82
N GLY A 37 -2.82 -1.85 -10.77
CA GLY A 37 -4.12 -2.51 -10.79
C GLY A 37 -4.67 -2.78 -9.40
N SER A 38 -5.88 -3.34 -9.33
CA SER A 38 -6.52 -3.76 -8.09
C SER A 38 -7.33 -5.04 -8.28
N ALA A 39 -7.59 -5.74 -7.18
CA ALA A 39 -8.43 -6.93 -7.15
C ALA A 39 -9.11 -7.11 -5.79
N PRO A 40 -10.19 -7.90 -5.70
CA PRO A 40 -10.71 -8.35 -4.42
C PRO A 40 -9.66 -9.12 -3.59
N ALA A 41 -9.72 -8.95 -2.29
CA ALA A 41 -8.91 -9.66 -1.30
C ALA A 41 -9.81 -10.28 -0.21
N GLN A 42 -9.23 -11.18 0.59
CA GLN A 42 -9.96 -11.90 1.62
C GLN A 42 -10.69 -10.95 2.59
N GLY A 43 -11.93 -11.31 2.93
CA GLY A 43 -12.76 -10.54 3.86
C GLY A 43 -13.33 -9.25 3.27
N ASN A 44 -13.74 -9.27 1.99
CA ASN A 44 -14.29 -8.13 1.25
C ASN A 44 -13.35 -6.93 1.16
N ARG A 45 -12.04 -7.16 1.29
CA ARG A 45 -11.02 -6.13 1.17
C ARG A 45 -10.64 -5.95 -0.29
N VAL A 46 -9.90 -4.88 -0.56
CA VAL A 46 -9.35 -4.61 -1.90
C VAL A 46 -7.84 -4.64 -1.81
N LYS A 47 -7.18 -5.40 -2.68
CA LYS A 47 -5.73 -5.29 -2.87
C LYS A 47 -5.43 -4.37 -4.05
N VAL A 48 -4.35 -3.59 -3.94
CA VAL A 48 -3.85 -2.70 -4.98
C VAL A 48 -2.37 -2.99 -5.17
N TRP A 49 -1.95 -3.09 -6.42
CA TRP A 49 -0.54 -3.25 -6.78
C TRP A 49 0.07 -1.94 -7.22
N TRP A 50 1.30 -1.73 -6.79
CA TRP A 50 2.10 -0.55 -7.05
C TRP A 50 3.43 -0.94 -7.67
N ILE A 51 3.79 -0.32 -8.78
CA ILE A 51 5.03 -0.58 -9.49
C ILE A 51 5.95 0.64 -9.42
N HIS A 52 7.25 0.38 -9.50
CA HIS A 52 8.30 1.38 -9.53
C HIS A 52 9.35 0.95 -10.56
N SER A 53 10.07 1.88 -11.17
CA SER A 53 11.10 1.57 -12.17
C SER A 53 12.33 0.88 -11.58
N SER A 54 12.60 1.14 -10.29
CA SER A 54 13.83 0.72 -9.60
C SER A 54 13.60 -0.13 -8.34
N TYR A 55 12.36 -0.27 -7.88
CA TYR A 55 12.02 -0.99 -6.65
C TYR A 55 11.04 -2.13 -6.93
N PRO A 56 11.04 -3.20 -6.12
CA PRO A 56 10.07 -4.29 -6.25
C PRO A 56 8.65 -3.79 -6.11
N ARG A 57 7.72 -4.49 -6.77
CA ARG A 57 6.29 -4.20 -6.69
C ARG A 57 5.81 -4.25 -5.24
N VAL A 58 4.87 -3.39 -4.88
CA VAL A 58 4.22 -3.39 -3.57
C VAL A 58 2.76 -3.82 -3.74
N GLU A 59 2.29 -4.68 -2.85
CA GLU A 59 0.85 -4.96 -2.68
C GLU A 59 0.39 -4.27 -1.40
N SER A 60 -0.67 -3.47 -1.50
CA SER A 60 -1.35 -2.90 -0.35
C SER A 60 -2.78 -3.40 -0.26
N ILE A 61 -3.26 -3.61 0.97
CA ILE A 61 -4.62 -4.08 1.26
C ILE A 61 -5.40 -2.95 1.90
N TYR A 62 -6.57 -2.67 1.35
CA TYR A 62 -7.49 -1.63 1.76
C TYR A 62 -8.69 -2.22 2.50
N SER A 63 -9.36 -1.38 3.30
CA SER A 63 -10.69 -1.66 3.83
C SER A 63 -11.71 -1.85 2.70
N PRO A 64 -12.87 -2.51 2.98
CA PRO A 64 -13.92 -2.71 1.98
C PRO A 64 -14.43 -1.42 1.33
N ASP A 65 -14.46 -0.33 2.09
CA ASP A 65 -14.84 1.01 1.62
C ASP A 65 -13.68 1.79 0.99
N GLN A 66 -12.49 1.20 0.90
CA GLN A 66 -11.25 1.78 0.37
C GLN A 66 -10.80 3.08 1.03
N LYS A 67 -11.33 3.41 2.21
CA LYS A 67 -10.93 4.62 2.96
C LYS A 67 -9.63 4.44 3.74
N LEU A 68 -9.29 3.21 4.10
CA LEU A 68 -8.12 2.90 4.92
C LEU A 68 -7.22 1.87 4.23
N VAL A 69 -5.92 2.06 4.34
CA VAL A 69 -4.89 1.08 4.01
C VAL A 69 -4.51 0.33 5.29
N ILE A 70 -4.67 -0.98 5.24
CA ILE A 70 -4.57 -1.91 6.37
C ILE A 70 -3.14 -2.47 6.50
N THR A 71 -2.50 -2.72 5.36
CA THR A 71 -1.13 -3.22 5.26
C THR A 71 -0.59 -2.94 3.86
N ALA A 72 0.73 -2.88 3.73
CA ALA A 72 1.43 -2.83 2.44
C ALA A 72 2.79 -3.51 2.57
N TYR A 73 3.23 -4.22 1.56
CA TYR A 73 4.51 -4.93 1.56
C TYR A 73 5.03 -5.18 0.15
N HIS A 74 6.34 -5.34 0.02
CA HIS A 74 6.95 -5.76 -1.24
C HIS A 74 6.56 -7.19 -1.60
N VAL A 75 6.20 -7.39 -2.86
CA VAL A 75 5.94 -8.70 -3.46
C VAL A 75 7.10 -9.02 -4.38
N VAL A 76 7.77 -10.13 -4.10
CA VAL A 76 8.87 -10.67 -4.92
C VAL A 76 8.30 -11.38 -6.15
#